data_AF-A0A2J4YI14-F1
#
_entry.id   AF-A0A2J4YI14-F1
#
_cell.length_a   1.000
_cell.length_b   1.000
_cell.length_c   1.000
_cell.angle_alpha   90.00
_cell.angle_beta   90.00
_cell.angle_gamma   90.00
#
_symmetry.space_group_name_H-M   'P 1'
#
loop_
_entity.id
_entity.type
_entity.pdbx_description
1 polymer ?
#
loop_
_entity_poly.entity_id
_entity_poly.type
_entity_poly.pdbx_seq_one_letter_code
_entity_poly.pdbx_strand_id
1 'polypeptide(L)'
;DIHWVFMVGNACFPLAVQLLMRPESTLISDSEPVKRLIEVVRAGGLAAERISQTLFSPEVERIDEEPQKLVILTLSERKVLRLLAKGWGINQIAALLKKSNKTISAQKNSAMRRLSLRSNAEMYAWINSAQGMKELNIYSAYGDQTEWKKTSQQDMSLS
;
A
#
# COMPACT_ATOMS: atom_id res chain seq x y z
N ASP A 1 7.21 -29.34 9.71
CA ASP A 1 6.00 -28.89 9.00
C ASP A 1 5.82 -27.39 9.11
N ILE A 2 5.40 -26.73 8.04
CA ILE A 2 5.21 -25.28 7.96
C ILE A 2 3.71 -25.00 7.94
N HIS A 3 3.22 -24.19 8.87
CA HIS A 3 1.83 -23.72 8.92
C HIS A 3 1.72 -22.30 8.39
N TRP A 4 0.82 -22.07 7.44
CA TRP A 4 0.63 -20.79 6.78
C TRP A 4 -0.53 -20.01 7.41
N VAL A 5 -0.26 -18.78 7.82
CA VAL A 5 -1.30 -17.87 8.32
C VAL A 5 -1.49 -16.76 7.29
N PHE A 6 -2.70 -16.65 6.73
CA PHE A 6 -3.05 -15.62 5.76
C PHE A 6 -3.99 -14.60 6.42
N MET A 7 -3.65 -13.32 6.32
CA MET A 7 -4.57 -12.23 6.63
C MET A 7 -5.38 -11.89 5.38
N VAL A 8 -6.69 -11.87 5.50
CA VAL A 8 -7.65 -11.79 4.40
C VAL A 8 -8.69 -10.71 4.71
N GLY A 9 -8.93 -9.82 3.75
CA GLY A 9 -10.05 -8.88 3.84
C GLY A 9 -11.36 -9.52 3.36
N ASN A 10 -12.50 -9.05 3.86
CA ASN A 10 -13.81 -9.64 3.53
C ASN A 10 -14.11 -9.66 2.03
N ALA A 11 -13.72 -8.61 1.29
CA ALA A 11 -13.95 -8.49 -0.15
C ALA A 11 -13.32 -9.63 -0.98
N CYS A 12 -12.27 -10.28 -0.47
CA CYS A 12 -11.60 -11.40 -1.15
C CYS A 12 -11.73 -12.73 -0.40
N PHE A 13 -12.53 -12.78 0.67
CA PHE A 13 -12.70 -13.98 1.49
C PHE A 13 -13.16 -15.21 0.70
N PRO A 14 -14.18 -15.15 -0.17
CA PRO A 14 -14.59 -16.32 -0.95
C PRO A 14 -13.47 -16.90 -1.83
N LEU A 15 -12.68 -16.02 -2.45
CA LEU A 15 -11.57 -16.42 -3.32
C LEU A 15 -10.38 -16.95 -2.49
N ALA A 16 -10.10 -16.33 -1.35
CA ALA A 16 -9.07 -16.79 -0.42
C ALA A 16 -9.39 -18.17 0.13
N VAL A 17 -10.66 -18.45 0.46
CA VAL A 17 -11.11 -19.79 0.86
C VAL A 17 -10.82 -20.79 -0.24
N GLN A 18 -11.17 -20.47 -1.49
CA GLN A 18 -10.95 -21.37 -2.63
C GLN A 18 -9.47 -21.66 -2.91
N LEU A 19 -8.60 -20.65 -2.80
CA LEU A 19 -7.20 -20.77 -3.24
C LEU A 19 -6.23 -21.15 -2.13
N LEU A 20 -6.54 -20.77 -0.89
CA LEU A 20 -5.58 -20.81 0.22
C LEU A 20 -5.95 -21.83 1.31
N MET A 21 -7.17 -22.36 1.33
CA MET A 21 -7.55 -23.38 2.33
C MET A 21 -6.92 -24.73 2.01
N ARG A 22 -6.01 -25.14 2.89
CA ARG A 22 -5.26 -26.42 2.88
C ARG A 22 -5.02 -26.84 4.31
N PRO A 23 -4.85 -28.13 4.67
CA PRO A 23 -4.73 -28.57 6.07
C PRO A 23 -3.76 -27.75 6.93
N GLU A 24 -2.68 -27.25 6.33
CA GLU A 24 -1.62 -26.45 6.95
C GLU A 24 -1.85 -24.94 6.82
N SER A 25 -3.09 -24.48 6.69
CA SER A 25 -3.41 -23.05 6.61
C SER A 25 -4.52 -22.58 7.53
N THR A 26 -4.40 -21.33 7.97
CA THR A 26 -5.40 -20.57 8.73
C THR A 26 -5.65 -19.21 8.08
N LEU A 27 -6.92 -18.84 7.91
CA LEU A 27 -7.34 -17.52 7.43
C LEU A 27 -7.81 -16.66 8.60
N ILE A 28 -7.25 -15.46 8.73
CA ILE A 28 -7.55 -14.46 9.76
C ILE A 28 -8.06 -13.21 9.06
N SER A 29 -9.02 -12.49 9.65
CA SER A 29 -9.44 -11.21 9.08
C SER A 29 -8.34 -10.16 9.26
N ASP A 30 -8.11 -9.33 8.26
CA ASP A 30 -7.23 -8.17 8.37
C ASP A 30 -7.76 -7.07 9.31
N SER A 31 -9.02 -7.19 9.72
CA SER A 31 -9.70 -6.29 10.66
C SER A 31 -9.65 -6.77 12.12
N GLU A 32 -9.09 -7.96 12.39
CA GLU A 32 -8.94 -8.50 13.74
C GLU A 32 -7.80 -7.83 14.54
N PRO A 33 -7.92 -7.74 15.87
CA PRO A 33 -6.83 -7.25 16.70
C PRO A 33 -5.63 -8.19 16.63
N VAL A 34 -4.42 -7.63 16.70
CA VAL A 34 -3.13 -8.37 16.67
C VAL A 34 -3.08 -9.53 17.67
N LYS A 35 -3.81 -9.42 18.79
CA LYS A 35 -3.95 -10.51 19.77
C LYS A 35 -4.38 -11.82 19.13
N ARG A 36 -5.29 -11.78 18.15
CA ARG A 36 -5.78 -12.98 17.46
C ARG A 36 -4.66 -13.65 16.64
N LEU A 37 -3.86 -12.86 15.94
CA LEU A 37 -2.69 -13.37 15.20
C LEU A 37 -1.73 -14.10 16.13
N ILE A 38 -1.46 -13.52 17.31
CA ILE A 38 -0.57 -14.12 18.32
C ILE A 38 -1.12 -15.47 18.80
N GLU A 39 -2.43 -15.56 19.04
CA GLU A 39 -3.09 -16.81 19.45
C GLU A 39 -2.95 -17.90 18.38
N VAL A 40 -3.20 -17.57 17.11
CA VAL A 40 -3.09 -18.54 15.99
C VAL A 40 -1.65 -19.02 15.81
N VAL A 41 -0.67 -18.11 15.87
CA VAL A 41 0.75 -18.47 15.77
C VAL A 41 1.17 -19.37 16.93
N ARG A 42 0.74 -19.06 18.17
CA ARG A 42 1.03 -19.89 19.35
C ARG A 42 0.37 -21.26 19.27
N ALA A 43 -0.79 -21.38 18.65
CA ALA A 43 -1.49 -22.65 18.46
C ALA A 43 -0.79 -23.58 17.44
N GLY A 44 0.13 -23.06 16.61
CA GLY A 44 1.02 -23.88 15.79
C GLY A 44 0.32 -24.85 14.83
N GLY A 45 -0.85 -24.48 14.29
CA GLY A 45 -1.65 -25.32 13.39
C GLY A 45 -2.63 -26.28 14.08
N LEU A 46 -2.64 -26.34 15.42
CA LEU A 46 -3.62 -27.12 16.20
C LEU A 46 -4.91 -26.35 16.49
N ALA A 47 -5.07 -25.15 15.95
CA ALA A 47 -6.28 -24.36 16.14
C ALA A 47 -7.47 -25.06 15.48
N ALA A 48 -8.50 -25.40 16.28
CA ALA A 48 -9.75 -25.97 15.79
C ALA A 48 -10.47 -25.04 14.81
N GLU A 49 -10.34 -23.73 15.01
CA GLU A 49 -10.86 -22.70 14.11
C GLU A 49 -9.79 -22.26 13.11
N ARG A 50 -10.00 -22.66 11.84
CA ARG A 50 -9.06 -22.39 10.74
C ARG A 50 -9.50 -21.22 9.86
N ILE A 51 -10.69 -20.69 10.13
CA ILE A 51 -11.25 -19.49 9.50
C ILE A 51 -11.81 -18.64 10.64
N SER A 52 -11.42 -17.37 10.71
CA SER A 52 -12.00 -16.46 11.70
C SER A 52 -13.49 -16.23 11.46
N GLN A 53 -14.28 -16.20 12.54
CA GLN A 53 -15.71 -15.87 12.50
C GLN A 53 -15.98 -14.45 11.97
N THR A 54 -15.02 -13.53 12.12
CA THR A 54 -15.11 -12.15 11.61
C THR A 54 -15.13 -12.08 10.08
N LEU A 55 -14.60 -13.10 9.39
CA LEU A 55 -14.67 -13.22 7.92
C LEU A 55 -16.08 -13.59 7.43
N PHE A 56 -16.94 -14.09 8.30
CA PHE A 56 -18.33 -14.39 8.00
C PHE A 56 -19.29 -13.26 8.39
N SER A 57 -18.79 -12.21 9.04
CA SER A 57 -19.62 -11.04 9.30
C SER A 57 -19.87 -10.32 7.99
N PRO A 58 -21.12 -10.11 7.56
CA PRO A 58 -21.39 -9.14 6.51
C PRO A 58 -20.89 -7.80 7.06
N GLU A 59 -19.83 -7.25 6.47
CA GLU A 59 -19.65 -5.81 6.55
C GLU A 59 -20.96 -5.22 6.05
N VAL A 60 -21.62 -4.43 6.91
CA VAL A 60 -22.75 -3.61 6.48
C VAL A 60 -22.20 -2.76 5.35
N GLU A 61 -22.46 -3.23 4.13
CA GLU A 61 -22.20 -2.48 2.92
C GLU A 61 -22.91 -1.14 3.12
N ARG A 62 -22.13 -0.08 3.29
CA ARG A 62 -22.61 1.24 2.94
C ARG A 62 -22.73 1.22 1.43
N ILE A 63 -23.86 0.69 0.97
CA ILE A 63 -24.32 0.68 -0.42
C ILE A 63 -24.55 2.15 -0.79
N ASP A 64 -23.50 2.83 -1.24
CA ASP A 64 -23.61 4.10 -1.98
C ASP A 64 -22.28 4.55 -2.61
N GLU A 65 -21.37 3.61 -2.92
CA GLU A 65 -20.30 3.91 -3.85
C GLU A 65 -20.38 2.92 -4.99
N GLU A 66 -20.66 3.42 -6.20
CA GLU A 66 -20.42 2.71 -7.46
C GLU A 66 -19.14 1.89 -7.33
N PRO A 67 -19.03 0.69 -7.94
CA PRO A 67 -17.84 -0.13 -7.85
C PRO A 67 -16.64 0.74 -8.23
N GLN A 68 -15.94 1.27 -7.21
CA GLN A 68 -14.79 2.12 -7.38
C GLN A 68 -13.81 1.17 -8.01
N LYS A 69 -13.67 1.28 -9.33
CA LYS A 69 -12.75 0.52 -10.15
C LYS A 69 -11.44 0.51 -9.36
N LEU A 70 -11.11 -0.63 -8.74
CA LEU A 70 -9.97 -0.74 -7.82
C LEU A 70 -8.73 -0.40 -8.65
N VAL A 71 -8.31 0.86 -8.63
CA VAL A 71 -7.17 1.33 -9.40
C VAL A 71 -5.93 0.93 -8.61
N ILE A 72 -5.45 -0.29 -8.86
CA ILE A 72 -4.30 -0.84 -8.14
C ILE A 72 -3.01 -0.31 -8.74
N LEU A 73 -2.46 0.81 -8.27
CA LEU A 73 -1.13 1.27 -8.71
C LEU A 73 -0.07 0.16 -8.63
N THR A 74 0.84 0.10 -9.59
CA THR A 74 1.97 -0.82 -9.53
C THR A 74 2.93 -0.37 -8.43
N LEU A 75 3.77 -1.28 -7.95
CA LEU A 75 4.78 -0.96 -6.93
C LEU A 75 5.69 0.20 -7.37
N SER A 76 6.06 0.25 -8.66
CA SER A 76 6.93 1.31 -9.20
C SER A 76 6.21 2.66 -9.25
N GLU A 77 4.97 2.69 -9.74
CA GLU A 77 4.14 3.90 -9.79
C GLU A 77 3.89 4.46 -8.40
N ARG A 78 3.48 3.59 -7.46
CA ARG A 78 3.27 3.94 -6.05
C ARG A 78 4.52 4.51 -5.42
N LYS A 79 5.70 3.94 -5.70
CA LYS A 79 6.98 4.43 -5.17
C LYS A 79 7.31 5.83 -5.68
N VAL A 80 7.09 6.10 -6.97
CA VAL A 80 7.30 7.43 -7.55
C VAL A 80 6.33 8.45 -6.94
N LEU A 81 5.03 8.15 -6.87
CA LEU A 81 4.05 9.07 -6.27
C LEU A 81 4.32 9.31 -4.78
N ARG A 82 4.76 8.29 -4.02
CA ARG A 82 5.14 8.44 -2.61
C ARG A 82 6.33 9.38 -2.43
N LEU A 83 7.34 9.30 -3.29
CA LEU A 83 8.50 10.20 -3.22
C LEU A 83 8.11 11.63 -3.63
N LEU A 84 7.25 11.79 -4.63
CA LEU A 84 6.67 13.09 -4.98
C LEU A 84 5.86 13.69 -3.81
N ALA A 85 5.07 12.87 -3.11
CA ALA A 85 4.34 13.28 -1.91
C ALA A 85 5.25 13.77 -0.79
N LYS A 86 6.47 13.23 -0.71
CA LYS A 86 7.52 13.67 0.23
C LYS A 86 8.28 14.92 -0.25
N GLY A 87 7.91 15.51 -1.39
CA GLY A 87 8.53 16.71 -1.95
C GLY A 87 9.76 16.48 -2.83
N TRP A 88 10.06 15.23 -3.22
CA TRP A 88 11.21 14.94 -4.10
C TRP A 88 10.94 15.35 -5.54
N GLY A 89 11.92 15.97 -6.19
CA GLY A 89 11.88 16.26 -7.63
C GLY A 89 12.18 15.05 -8.51
N ILE A 90 11.70 15.05 -9.76
CA ILE A 90 11.88 13.93 -10.71
C ILE A 90 13.36 13.52 -10.88
N ASN A 91 14.27 14.50 -10.97
CA ASN A 91 15.71 14.25 -11.08
C ASN A 91 16.29 13.57 -9.83
N GLN A 92 15.85 14.00 -8.65
CA GLN A 92 16.30 13.42 -7.39
C GLN A 92 15.76 11.99 -7.24
N ILE A 93 14.51 11.75 -7.63
CA ILE A 93 13.90 10.42 -7.65
C ILE A 93 14.64 9.50 -8.63
N ALA A 94 15.00 10.00 -9.82
CA ALA A 94 15.75 9.25 -10.81
C ALA A 94 17.11 8.80 -10.28
N ALA A 95 17.86 9.72 -9.64
CA ALA A 95 19.12 9.41 -8.98
C ALA A 95 18.93 8.39 -7.84
N LEU A 96 17.98 8.62 -6.94
CA LEU A 96 17.69 7.76 -5.79
C LEU A 96 17.30 6.34 -6.20
N LEU A 97 16.48 6.19 -7.24
CA LEU A 97 16.01 4.91 -7.74
C LEU A 97 16.95 4.27 -8.76
N LYS A 98 18.09 4.92 -9.08
CA LYS A 98 19.05 4.50 -10.12
C LYS A 98 18.36 4.23 -11.47
N LYS A 99 17.51 5.16 -11.90
CA LYS A 99 16.72 5.09 -13.14
C LYS A 99 16.88 6.37 -13.95
N SER A 100 16.56 6.32 -15.25
CA SER A 100 16.55 7.53 -16.08
C SER A 100 15.37 8.44 -15.73
N ASN A 101 15.54 9.76 -15.95
CA ASN A 101 14.45 10.74 -15.84
C ASN A 101 13.25 10.41 -16.73
N LYS A 102 13.50 9.84 -17.91
CA LYS A 102 12.45 9.38 -18.83
C LYS A 102 11.63 8.26 -18.20
N THR A 103 12.27 7.32 -17.52
CA THR A 103 11.59 6.21 -16.83
C THR A 103 10.73 6.71 -15.68
N ILE A 104 11.25 7.61 -14.84
CA ILE A 104 10.48 8.17 -13.72
C ILE A 104 9.29 8.98 -14.24
N SER A 105 9.49 9.80 -15.28
CA SER A 105 8.41 10.56 -15.93
C SER A 105 7.34 9.64 -16.53
N ALA A 106 7.74 8.55 -17.18
CA ALA A 106 6.82 7.56 -17.71
C ALA A 106 6.02 6.88 -16.60
N GLN A 107 6.66 6.52 -15.48
CA GLN A 107 5.97 5.92 -14.31
C GLN A 107 4.99 6.90 -13.67
N LYS A 108 5.35 8.18 -13.51
CA LYS A 108 4.42 9.23 -13.05
C LYS A 108 3.21 9.34 -13.98
N ASN A 109 3.44 9.44 -15.30
CA ASN A 109 2.37 9.58 -16.28
C ASN A 109 1.50 8.32 -16.37
N SER A 110 2.09 7.14 -16.23
CA SER A 110 1.35 5.88 -16.12
C SER A 110 0.45 5.88 -14.89
N ALA A 111 0.97 6.28 -13.73
CA ALA A 111 0.18 6.40 -12.50
C ALA A 111 -1.00 7.37 -12.66
N MET A 112 -0.76 8.56 -13.23
CA MET A 112 -1.82 9.54 -13.50
C MET A 112 -2.89 8.98 -14.43
N ARG A 113 -2.51 8.28 -15.52
CA ARG A 113 -3.47 7.63 -16.43
C ARG A 113 -4.31 6.58 -15.72
N ARG A 114 -3.69 5.76 -14.87
CA ARG A 114 -4.40 4.71 -14.12
C ARG A 114 -5.41 5.31 -13.15
N LEU A 115 -5.04 6.39 -12.47
CA LEU A 115 -5.89 7.15 -11.56
C LEU A 115 -6.86 8.10 -12.28
N SER A 116 -6.88 8.11 -13.62
CA SER A 116 -7.67 9.04 -14.44
C SER A 116 -7.43 10.53 -14.17
N LEU A 117 -6.22 10.89 -13.73
CA LEU A 117 -5.81 12.26 -13.44
C LEU A 117 -5.23 12.90 -14.71
N ARG A 118 -5.65 14.13 -15.00
CA ARG A 118 -5.32 14.86 -16.23
C ARG A 118 -4.21 15.88 -16.05
N SER A 119 -3.90 16.27 -14.82
CA SER A 119 -2.89 17.30 -14.54
C SER A 119 -2.02 16.98 -13.32
N ASN A 120 -0.84 17.62 -13.26
CA ASN A 120 0.00 17.53 -12.05
C ASN A 120 -0.73 18.12 -10.83
N ALA A 121 -1.58 19.13 -11.00
CA ALA A 121 -2.37 19.71 -9.91
C ALA A 121 -3.35 18.68 -9.34
N GLU A 122 -4.09 17.98 -10.21
CA GLU A 122 -4.97 16.87 -9.81
C GLU A 122 -4.18 15.73 -9.14
N MET A 123 -2.98 15.43 -9.63
CA MET A 123 -2.08 14.45 -8.99
C MET A 123 -1.75 14.83 -7.55
N TYR A 124 -1.35 16.07 -7.29
CA TYR A 124 -1.05 16.51 -5.92
C TYR A 124 -2.30 16.62 -5.05
N ALA A 125 -3.44 17.04 -5.62
CA ALA A 125 -4.73 17.02 -4.93
C ALA A 125 -5.11 15.60 -4.49
N TRP A 126 -4.94 14.61 -5.39
CA TRP A 126 -5.18 13.20 -5.08
C TRP A 126 -4.22 12.68 -4.01
N ILE A 127 -2.91 12.96 -4.11
CA ILE A 127 -1.89 12.56 -3.13
C ILE A 127 -2.28 13.03 -1.71
N ASN A 128 -2.80 14.26 -1.59
CA ASN A 128 -3.20 14.87 -0.32
C ASN A 128 -4.62 14.52 0.14
N SER A 129 -5.36 13.73 -0.65
CA SER A 129 -6.69 13.25 -0.26
C SER A 129 -6.58 12.07 0.72
N ALA A 130 -7.67 11.76 1.45
CA ALA A 130 -7.72 10.59 2.32
C ALA A 130 -7.42 9.27 1.57
N GLN A 131 -7.94 9.16 0.34
CA GLN A 131 -7.71 8.01 -0.54
C GLN A 131 -6.24 7.89 -0.94
N GLY A 132 -5.62 8.99 -1.41
CA GLY A 132 -4.21 9.01 -1.79
C GLY A 132 -3.27 8.71 -0.61
N MET A 133 -3.56 9.27 0.57
CA MET A 133 -2.79 8.99 1.79
C MET A 133 -2.85 7.51 2.21
N LYS A 134 -4.03 6.88 2.08
CA LYS A 134 -4.22 5.44 2.32
C LYS A 134 -3.47 4.59 1.28
N GLU A 135 -3.70 4.85 0.00
CA GLU A 135 -3.10 4.09 -1.12
C GLU A 135 -1.57 4.18 -1.17
N LEU A 136 -1.03 5.36 -0.86
CA LEU A 136 0.40 5.58 -0.83
C LEU A 136 1.04 5.18 0.51
N ASN A 137 0.25 4.77 1.51
CA ASN A 137 0.69 4.46 2.87
C ASN A 137 1.57 5.60 3.47
N ILE A 138 1.05 6.82 3.44
CA ILE A 138 1.79 8.03 3.87
C ILE A 138 1.77 8.21 5.40
N TYR A 139 0.85 7.55 6.10
CA TYR A 139 0.64 7.70 7.56
C TYR A 139 1.83 7.28 8.44
N SER A 140 2.80 6.51 7.94
CA SER A 140 4.01 6.17 8.69
C SER A 140 5.15 7.20 8.55
N ALA A 141 5.02 8.22 7.70
CA ALA A 141 6.13 9.10 7.32
C ALA A 141 5.92 10.59 7.60
N TYR A 142 4.85 10.98 8.31
CA TYR A 142 4.70 12.33 8.87
C TYR A 142 5.47 12.49 10.20
N GLY A 143 6.54 11.72 10.39
CA GLY A 143 7.62 12.05 11.30
C GLY A 143 8.71 12.73 10.47
N ASP A 144 8.88 14.03 10.71
CA ASP A 144 9.99 14.88 10.28
C ASP A 144 9.94 15.44 8.84
N GLN A 145 9.22 16.55 8.66
CA GLN A 145 9.30 17.39 7.46
C GLN A 145 10.57 18.27 7.40
N THR A 146 11.51 18.18 8.36
CA THR A 146 12.46 19.29 8.60
C THR A 146 13.95 19.03 8.33
N GLU A 147 14.42 17.80 8.18
CA GLU A 147 15.88 17.58 8.21
C GLU A 147 16.66 17.86 6.90
N TRP A 148 16.03 17.79 5.73
CA TRP A 148 16.80 17.57 4.49
C TRP A 148 17.05 18.84 3.64
N LYS A 149 16.67 20.04 4.09
CA LYS A 149 17.18 21.29 3.48
C LYS A 149 18.72 21.42 3.59
N LYS A 150 19.40 20.56 4.34
CA LYS A 150 20.86 20.59 4.53
C LYS A 150 21.69 19.87 3.45
N THR A 151 21.14 18.96 2.65
CA THR A 151 21.98 18.06 1.83
C THR A 151 22.33 18.57 0.43
N SER A 152 21.98 19.81 0.05
CA SER A 152 22.23 20.31 -1.32
C SER A 152 23.22 21.48 -1.43
N GLN A 153 23.94 21.86 -0.36
CA GLN A 153 24.91 22.96 -0.42
C GLN A 153 26.39 22.58 -0.26
N GLN A 154 26.77 21.32 -0.02
CA GLN A 154 28.17 20.98 0.28
C GLN A 154 29.02 20.41 -0.87
N ASP A 155 28.47 20.10 -2.04
CA ASP A 155 29.25 19.46 -3.14
C ASP A 155 29.57 20.38 -4.33
N MET A 156 29.60 21.71 -4.15
CA MET A 156 29.95 22.65 -5.22
C MET A 156 31.06 23.65 -4.84
N SER A 157 32.06 23.18 -4.09
CA SER A 157 33.27 23.96 -3.84
C SER A 157 34.49 23.09 -3.56
N LEU A 158 35.06 22.46 -4.59
CA LEU A 158 36.49 22.16 -4.68
C LEU A 158 36.87 22.19 -6.17
N SER A 159 37.33 23.35 -6.63
CA SER A 159 38.27 23.48 -7.75
C SER A 159 39.69 23.51 -7.18
#